data_AF-A0A1J5IWS0-F1
#
_entry.id   AF-A0A1J5IWS0-F1
#
_cell.length_a   1.000
_cell.length_b   1.000
_cell.length_c   1.000
_cell.angle_alpha   90.00
_cell.angle_beta   90.00
_cell.angle_gamma   90.00
#
_symmetry.space_group_name_H-M   'P 1'
#
loop_
_entity.id
_entity.type
_entity.pdbx_description
1 polymer ?
#
loop_
_entity_poly.entity_id
_entity_poly.type
_entity_poly.pdbx_seq_one_letter_code
_entity_poly.pdbx_strand_id
1 'polypeptide(L)' 'HEVEFLIKAEVEIAKRNELHTFAVLPKRWVVERCFGWLEKSRRLWKNCERKTNSSLQMMVLCFLVILLKRF' A
#
# COMPACT_ATOMS: atom_id res chain seq x y z
N HIS A 1 5.03 8.40 17.32
CA HIS A 1 4.91 7.72 18.62
C HIS A 1 3.98 6.50 18.59
N GLU A 2 2.65 6.63 18.50
CA GLU A 2 1.78 5.42 18.57
C GLU A 2 1.86 4.52 17.31
N VAL A 3 2.01 5.11 16.13
CA VAL A 3 2.12 4.39 14.84
C VAL A 3 3.40 3.55 14.73
N GLU A 4 4.50 4.05 15.28
CA GLU A 4 5.81 3.35 15.27
C GLU A 4 5.77 2.10 16.15
N PHE A 5 5.08 2.18 17.28
CA PHE A 5 4.90 1.05 18.19
C PHE A 5 4.12 -0.11 17.56
N LEU A 6 3.15 0.20 16.70
CA LEU A 6 2.33 -0.79 16.00
C LEU A 6 3.09 -1.48 14.85
N ILE A 7 3.95 -0.75 14.13
CA ILE A 7 4.47 -1.21 12.84
C ILE A 7 5.84 -1.89 12.93
N LYS A 8 6.58 -1.81 14.06
CA LYS A 8 7.92 -2.45 14.22
C LYS A 8 8.85 -2.26 13.00
N ALA A 9 8.72 -1.14 12.29
CA ALA A 9 9.57 -0.79 11.16
C ALA A 9 9.99 0.67 11.29
N GLU A 10 11.10 1.02 10.66
CA GLU A 10 11.53 2.41 10.53
C GLU A 10 10.57 3.12 9.57
N VAL A 11 9.79 4.07 10.09
CA VAL A 11 8.75 4.78 9.33
C VAL A 11 9.07 6.27 9.29
N GLU A 12 9.24 6.81 8.09
CA GLU A 12 9.31 8.26 7.87
C GLU A 12 7.90 8.81 7.66
N ILE A 13 7.41 9.60 8.61
CA ILE A 13 6.08 10.23 8.53
C ILE A 13 6.23 11.62 7.93
N ALA A 14 5.81 11.79 6.68
CA ALA A 14 5.78 13.11 6.06
C ALA A 14 4.51 13.88 6.45
N LYS A 15 4.68 15.04 7.10
CA LYS A 15 3.58 15.96 7.38
C LYS A 15 3.16 16.66 6.08
N ARG A 16 1.89 16.52 5.71
CA ARG A 16 1.30 17.17 4.54
C ARG A 16 0.62 18.47 4.96
N ASN A 17 1.42 19.42 5.47
CA ASN A 17 0.90 20.67 6.05
C ASN A 17 0.72 21.80 5.01
N GLU A 18 1.30 21.64 3.82
CA GLU A 18 1.21 22.62 2.72
C GLU A 18 0.55 21.94 1.52
N LEU A 19 -0.73 22.26 1.27
CA LEU A 19 -1.52 21.64 0.21
C LEU A 19 -1.04 22.04 -1.21
N HIS A 20 -0.30 23.13 -1.32
CA HIS A 20 0.04 23.77 -2.59
C HIS A 20 1.50 23.50 -3.03
N THR A 21 2.33 22.99 -2.13
CA THR A 21 3.76 22.71 -2.40
C THR A 21 3.95 21.22 -2.64
N PHE A 22 4.45 20.85 -3.81
CA PHE A 22 4.82 19.46 -4.09
C PHE A 22 6.19 19.15 -3.47
N ALA A 23 6.20 18.41 -2.36
CA ALA A 23 7.43 17.86 -1.78
C ALA A 23 7.73 16.47 -2.38
N VAL A 24 8.96 16.28 -2.85
CA VAL A 24 9.43 14.97 -3.32
C VAL A 24 9.65 14.05 -2.13
N LEU A 25 8.82 13.02 -2.03
CA LEU A 25 8.89 12.01 -0.97
C LEU A 25 9.76 10.84 -1.43
N PRO A 26 10.79 10.46 -0.67
CA PRO A 26 11.56 9.26 -0.98
C PRO A 26 10.63 8.04 -0.96
N LYS A 27 10.78 7.15 -1.96
CA LYS A 27 10.03 5.87 -2.11
C LYS A 27 8.52 5.98 -2.42
N ARG A 28 7.96 7.18 -2.61
CA ARG A 28 6.52 7.38 -2.97
C ARG A 28 6.09 6.61 -4.21
N TRP A 29 6.93 6.59 -5.24
CA TRP A 29 6.66 5.88 -6.51
C TRP A 29 6.49 4.38 -6.32
N VAL A 30 7.12 3.76 -5.31
CA VAL A 30 6.95 2.33 -5.01
C VAL A 30 5.54 2.09 -4.48
N VAL A 31 5.13 2.91 -3.51
CA VAL A 31 3.81 2.83 -2.88
C VAL A 31 2.69 3.07 -3.91
N GLU A 32 2.79 4.14 -4.70
CA GLU A 32 1.81 4.45 -5.76
C GLU A 32 1.76 3.34 -6.81
N ARG A 33 2.91 2.75 -7.20
CA ARG A 33 2.92 1.63 -8.14
C ARG A 33 2.26 0.38 -7.55
N CYS A 34 2.54 0.04 -6.29
CA CYS A 34 1.88 -1.07 -5.61
C CYS A 34 0.36 -0.89 -5.61
N PHE A 35 -0.13 0.31 -5.28
CA PHE A 35 -1.56 0.61 -5.35
C PHE A 35 -2.12 0.50 -6.76
N GLY A 36 -1.42 1.01 -7.78
CA GLY A 36 -1.84 0.88 -9.18
C GLY A 36 -1.91 -0.58 -9.67
N TRP A 37 -1.07 -1.47 -9.14
CA TRP A 37 -1.19 -2.90 -9.42
C TRP A 37 -2.38 -3.55 -8.69
N LEU A 38 -2.62 -3.18 -7.44
CA LEU A 38 -3.74 -3.70 -6.65
C LEU A 38 -5.09 -3.19 -7.17
N GLU A 39 -5.15 -2.01 -7.77
CA GLU A 39 -6.36 -1.46 -8.39
C GLU A 39 -6.85 -2.31 -9.58
N LYS A 40 -5.94 -3.01 -10.28
CA LYS A 40 -6.33 -4.00 -11.31
C LYS A 40 -7.01 -5.23 -10.70
N SER A 41 -6.77 -5.52 -9.43
CA SER A 41 -7.43 -6.59 -8.70
C SER A 41 -8.75 -6.09 -8.11
N ARG A 42 -9.81 -6.15 -8.92
CA ARG A 42 -11.18 -5.65 -8.63
C ARG A 42 -11.72 -6.06 -7.25
N ARG A 43 -11.28 -7.21 -6.72
CA ARG A 43 -11.70 -7.74 -5.41
C ARG A 43 -11.12 -6.97 -4.21
N LEU A 44 -9.98 -6.29 -4.37
CA LEU A 44 -9.35 -5.49 -3.32
C LEU A 44 -9.88 -4.05 -3.24
N TRP A 45 -10.76 -3.64 -4.16
CA TRP A 45 -11.17 -2.25 -4.32
C TRP A 45 -12.42 -1.90 -3.49
N LYS A 46 -12.28 -0.83 -2.70
CA LYS A 46 -13.30 -0.05 -1.95
C LYS A 46 -14.17 -0.76 -0.90
N ASN A 47 -14.39 -2.07 -0.98
CA ASN A 47 -15.03 -2.81 0.10
C ASN A 47 -13.94 -3.53 0.89
N CYS A 48 -13.46 -2.87 1.94
CA CYS A 48 -12.63 -3.53 2.95
C CYS A 48 -13.40 -4.77 3.40
N GLU A 49 -12.88 -5.95 3.04
CA GLU A 49 -13.50 -7.20 3.43
C GLU A 49 -13.75 -7.16 4.93
N ARG A 50 -14.96 -7.54 5.36
CA ARG A 50 -15.38 -7.49 6.77
C ARG A 50 -14.42 -8.26 7.70
N LYS A 51 -13.62 -9.18 7.13
CA LYS A 51 -12.55 -9.93 7.78
C LYS A 51 -11.20 -9.53 7.18
N THR A 52 -10.32 -8.99 8.02
CA THR A 52 -8.94 -8.60 7.68
C THR A 52 -8.07 -9.76 7.20
N ASN A 53 -8.35 -10.99 7.62
CA ASN A 53 -7.58 -12.18 7.21
C ASN A 53 -7.76 -12.51 5.73
N SER A 54 -8.98 -12.41 5.20
CA SER A 54 -9.26 -12.73 3.80
C SER A 54 -8.69 -11.65 2.87
N SER A 55 -8.70 -10.38 3.30
CA SER A 55 -8.11 -9.29 2.51
C SER A 55 -6.59 -9.41 2.44
N LEU A 56 -5.95 -9.82 3.54
CA LEU A 56 -4.51 -10.12 3.57
C LEU A 56 -4.15 -11.26 2.60
N GLN A 57 -4.90 -12.36 2.62
CA GLN A 57 -4.67 -13.48 1.70
C GLN A 57 -4.82 -13.06 0.23
N MET A 58 -5.82 -12.23 -0.07
CA MET A 58 -6.04 -11.72 -1.43
C MET A 58 -4.91 -10.78 -1.87
N MET A 59 -4.39 -9.93 -0.97
CA MET A 59 -3.24 -9.08 -1.26
C MET A 59 -2.01 -9.92 -1.63
N VAL A 60 -1.69 -10.96 -0.84
CA VAL A 60 -0.58 -11.88 -1.11
C VAL A 60 -0.75 -12.57 -2.47
N LEU A 61 -1.96 -13.06 -2.77
CA LEU A 61 -2.25 -13.69 -4.06
C LEU A 61 -2.09 -12.71 -5.24
N CYS A 62 -2.52 -11.46 -5.09
CA CYS A 62 -2.33 -10.43 -6.11
C CYS A 62 -0.85 -10.23 -6.42
N PHE A 63 -0.01 -10.09 -5.39
CA PHE A 63 1.43 -9.95 -5.57
C PHE A 63 2.08 -11.19 -6.19
N LEU A 64 1.65 -12.40 -5.81
CA LEU A 64 2.11 -13.63 -6.42
C LEU A 64 1.82 -13.65 -7.93
N VAL A 65 0.60 -13.29 -8.35
CA VAL A 65 0.21 -13.23 -9.77
C VAL A 65 1.02 -12.16 -10.51
N ILE A 66 1.28 -11.01 -9.90
CA ILE A 66 2.11 -9.97 -10.51
C ILE A 66 3.55 -10.46 -10.74
N LEU A 67 4.13 -11.17 -9.76
CA LEU A 67 5.46 -11.76 -9.90
C LEU A 67 5.47 -12.83 -11.00
N LEU A 68 4.51 -13.76 -10.98
CA LEU A 68 4.40 -14.84 -11.97
C LEU A 68 4.13 -14.36 -13.40
N LYS A 69 3.51 -13.19 -13.59
CA LYS A 69 3.31 -12.60 -14.92
C LYS A 69 4.52 -11.80 -15.42
N ARG A 70 5.44 -11.47 -14.51
CA ARG A 70 6.60 -10.64 -14.81
C ARG A 70 7.84 -11.48 -15.09
N PHE A 71 7.94 -12.66 -14.47
CA PHE A 71 8.86 -13.73 -14.84
C PHE A 71 8.25 -14.57 -15.97
#